data_AF-S9V739-F1
#
_entry.id   AF-S9V739-F1
#
_cell.length_a   1.000
_cell.length_b   1.000
_cell.length_c   1.000
_cell.angle_alpha   90.00
_cell.angle_beta   90.00
_cell.angle_gamma   90.00
#
_symmetry.space_group_name_H-M   'P 1'
#
loop_
_entity.id
_entity.type
_entity.pdbx_description
1 polymer ?
#
loop_
_entity_poly.entity_id
_entity_poly.type
_entity_poly.pdbx_seq_one_letter_code
_entity_poly.pdbx_strand_id
1 'polypeptide(L)'
;MGSDGSIQVECLSFLRGTERPFPILDVLLALSEQFELEFPLVSSNYQAPLSTNDANAVTAALSMTASSPQRSQLIQEVAEKVVIDLNQKASNYLDTRQQSLQYLKKLNDTNRELTKAQGLLEKHEKELKEYIPTVGSVGTLIQQLEGRPDTPEEHSKCLIPVGALQAQALDLTAAIHASEDALRLLEDGLRSEQLGCDDYVKLVGDVGREQFVTRFLWRRVMDRLEPAGGASTASMLRPQAPQVPHSRPSGCEALMQEFPDAPPDVVADVLRNANDDLTMARTQMKALFA
;
A
#
# COMPACT_ATOMS: atom_id res chain seq x y z
N MET A 1 3.47 -2.69 49.16
CA MET A 1 4.11 -1.74 48.22
C MET A 1 5.57 -1.50 48.59
N GLY A 2 6.45 -1.11 47.64
CA GLY A 2 7.81 -0.68 47.98
C GLY A 2 7.82 0.64 48.76
N SER A 3 8.88 0.92 49.53
CA SER A 3 9.05 2.17 50.30
C SER A 3 8.96 3.45 49.46
N ASP A 4 9.14 3.31 48.14
CA ASP A 4 9.24 4.41 47.19
C ASP A 4 7.95 4.61 46.37
N GLY A 5 6.86 3.92 46.75
CA GLY A 5 5.58 3.97 46.02
C GLY A 5 5.57 3.19 44.69
N SER A 6 6.66 2.48 44.38
CA SER A 6 6.73 1.59 43.22
C SER A 6 5.96 0.29 43.48
N ILE A 7 5.18 -0.11 42.47
CA ILE A 7 4.39 -1.35 42.50
C ILE A 7 5.19 -2.43 41.78
N GLN A 8 5.73 -3.37 42.56
CA GLN A 8 6.34 -4.58 42.02
C GLN A 8 5.22 -5.54 41.61
N VAL A 9 4.87 -5.52 40.32
CA VAL A 9 3.79 -6.34 39.72
C VAL A 9 4.01 -7.84 39.99
N GLU A 10 5.27 -8.27 40.10
CA GLU A 10 5.69 -9.64 40.41
C GLU A 10 5.37 -10.09 41.86
N CYS A 11 5.12 -9.13 42.75
CA CYS A 11 4.78 -9.37 44.14
C CYS A 11 3.26 -9.38 44.40
N LEU A 12 2.44 -9.11 43.38
CA LEU A 12 0.98 -9.19 43.51
C LEU A 12 0.56 -10.67 43.54
N SER A 13 -0.09 -11.07 44.63
CA SER A 13 -0.53 -12.45 44.89
C SER A 13 -1.34 -13.04 43.73
N PHE A 14 -2.17 -12.21 43.09
CA PHE A 14 -3.04 -12.58 41.98
C PHE A 14 -2.31 -12.85 40.66
N LEU A 15 -1.12 -12.26 40.45
CA LEU A 15 -0.30 -12.44 39.24
C LEU A 15 0.75 -13.54 39.39
N ARG A 16 0.76 -14.24 40.52
CA ARG A 16 1.75 -15.28 40.82
C ARG A 16 1.39 -16.58 40.06
N GLY A 17 1.87 -16.70 38.83
CA GLY A 17 1.70 -17.89 37.99
C GLY A 17 1.19 -17.62 36.57
N THR A 18 0.93 -16.38 36.19
CA THR A 18 0.57 -16.00 34.83
C THR A 18 1.82 -15.81 33.96
N GLU A 19 1.78 -16.27 32.70
CA GLU A 19 2.89 -16.12 31.75
C GLU A 19 3.00 -14.69 31.22
N ARG A 20 4.22 -14.21 31.02
CA ARG A 20 4.46 -12.85 30.50
C ARG A 20 4.17 -12.79 28.99
N PRO A 21 3.65 -11.66 28.48
CA PRO A 21 3.30 -10.42 29.18
C PRO A 21 1.94 -10.47 29.89
N PHE A 22 1.85 -9.87 31.08
CA PHE A 22 0.60 -9.82 31.85
C PHE A 22 -0.47 -8.97 31.14
N PRO A 23 -1.72 -9.46 31.01
CA PRO A 23 -2.83 -8.64 30.54
C PRO A 23 -3.06 -7.44 31.46
N ILE A 24 -3.31 -6.26 30.89
CA ILE A 24 -3.56 -5.02 31.66
C ILE A 24 -4.75 -5.18 32.61
N LEU A 25 -5.76 -5.94 32.21
CA LEU A 25 -6.95 -6.20 33.04
C LEU A 25 -6.58 -6.95 34.32
N ASP A 26 -5.71 -7.96 34.22
CA ASP A 26 -5.29 -8.77 35.37
C ASP A 26 -4.43 -7.97 36.33
N VAL A 27 -3.59 -7.07 35.79
CA VAL A 27 -2.79 -6.13 36.59
C VAL A 27 -3.70 -5.16 37.35
N LEU A 28 -4.74 -4.61 36.71
CA LEU A 28 -5.69 -3.71 37.36
C LEU A 28 -6.51 -4.41 38.44
N LEU A 29 -6.93 -5.66 38.17
CA LEU A 29 -7.68 -6.46 39.14
C LEU A 29 -6.84 -6.77 40.39
N ALA A 30 -5.60 -7.21 40.17
CA ALA A 30 -4.65 -7.50 41.24
C ALA A 30 -4.35 -6.26 42.10
N LEU A 31 -4.28 -5.08 41.47
CA LEU A 31 -4.11 -3.82 42.17
C LEU A 31 -5.32 -3.40 42.98
N SER A 32 -6.54 -3.59 42.46
CA SER A 32 -7.76 -3.29 43.21
C SER A 32 -7.91 -4.17 44.44
N GLU A 33 -7.59 -5.46 44.34
CA GLU A 33 -7.66 -6.39 45.48
C GLU A 33 -6.63 -6.04 46.56
N GLN A 34 -5.38 -5.75 46.15
CA GLN A 34 -4.35 -5.31 47.08
C GLN A 34 -4.72 -3.98 47.77
N PHE A 35 -5.38 -3.08 47.05
CA PHE A 35 -5.84 -1.82 47.61
C PHE A 35 -6.99 -2.02 48.61
N GLU A 36 -7.94 -2.92 48.34
CA GLU A 36 -9.01 -3.25 49.28
C GLU A 36 -8.50 -3.95 50.54
N LEU A 37 -7.42 -4.73 50.44
CA LEU A 37 -6.76 -5.34 51.61
C LEU A 37 -6.04 -4.30 52.47
N GLU A 38 -5.34 -3.34 51.86
CA GLU A 38 -4.63 -2.28 52.57
C GLU A 38 -5.59 -1.18 53.09
N PHE A 39 -6.72 -0.97 52.41
CA PHE A 39 -7.71 0.06 52.71
C PHE A 39 -9.14 -0.52 52.61
N PRO A 40 -9.55 -1.37 53.56
CA PRO A 40 -10.89 -1.95 53.55
C PRO A 40 -11.94 -0.84 53.61
N LEU A 41 -12.96 -0.94 52.76
CA LEU A 41 -14.09 -0.01 52.74
C LEU A 41 -14.84 -0.13 54.06
N VAL A 42 -14.64 0.85 54.94
CA VAL A 42 -15.29 0.87 56.23
C VAL A 42 -16.60 1.65 56.15
N SER A 43 -17.70 1.03 56.57
CA SER A 43 -19.02 1.66 56.68
C SER A 43 -18.96 2.92 57.54
N SER A 44 -19.82 3.92 57.27
CA SER A 44 -19.90 5.21 58.00
C SER A 44 -20.17 5.12 59.51
N ASN A 45 -20.39 3.91 60.04
CA ASN A 45 -20.57 3.61 61.47
C ASN A 45 -19.41 2.78 62.04
N TYR A 46 -18.17 3.05 61.62
CA TYR A 46 -17.01 2.39 62.21
C TYR A 46 -16.71 2.92 63.60
N GLN A 47 -16.77 2.03 64.59
CA GLN A 47 -16.13 2.23 65.87
C GLN A 47 -14.84 1.41 65.84
N ALA A 48 -13.70 2.10 65.93
CA ALA A 48 -12.40 1.44 66.02
C ALA A 48 -12.38 0.48 67.23
N PRO A 49 -11.78 -0.72 67.12
CA PRO A 49 -11.57 -1.55 68.28
C PRO A 49 -10.65 -0.82 69.25
N LEU A 50 -11.10 -0.65 70.50
CA LEU A 50 -10.26 -0.24 71.60
C LEU A 50 -9.11 -1.25 71.70
N SER A 51 -7.92 -0.82 71.31
CA SER A 51 -6.68 -1.46 71.74
C SER A 51 -6.68 -1.47 73.27
N THR A 52 -6.88 -2.64 73.84
CA THR A 52 -6.55 -2.92 75.24
C THR A 52 -5.04 -2.80 75.38
N ASN A 53 -4.59 -1.58 75.67
CA ASN A 53 -3.49 -1.23 76.56
C ASN A 53 -3.54 0.31 76.68
N ASP A 54 -3.35 0.81 77.89
CA ASP A 54 -3.35 2.22 78.28
C ASP A 54 -4.71 2.84 78.68
N ALA A 55 -5.42 2.15 79.57
CA ALA A 55 -6.28 2.81 80.54
C ALA A 55 -5.43 3.53 81.61
N ASN A 56 -4.74 4.63 81.24
CA ASN A 56 -4.15 5.60 82.18
C ASN A 56 -3.59 6.85 81.45
N ALA A 57 -4.41 7.56 80.66
CA ALA A 57 -3.99 8.86 80.11
C ALA A 57 -5.12 9.85 79.78
N VAL A 58 -6.37 9.60 80.19
CA VAL A 58 -7.51 10.44 79.75
C VAL A 58 -8.00 11.42 80.83
N THR A 59 -7.41 11.44 82.01
CA THR A 59 -7.80 12.35 83.13
C THR A 59 -6.80 13.48 83.43
N ALA A 60 -6.02 13.93 82.45
CA ALA A 60 -5.08 15.05 82.63
C ALA A 60 -5.22 16.22 81.64
N ALA A 61 -6.18 16.18 80.70
CA ALA A 61 -6.28 17.18 79.62
C ALA A 61 -7.33 18.29 79.84
N LEU A 62 -8.03 18.31 80.99
CA LEU A 62 -9.13 19.26 81.24
C LEU A 62 -8.82 20.37 82.25
N SER A 63 -7.58 20.53 82.68
CA SER A 63 -7.22 21.57 83.65
C SER A 63 -6.00 22.37 83.21
N MET A 64 -6.18 23.34 82.30
CA MET A 64 -5.28 24.49 82.12
C MET A 64 -6.03 25.61 81.36
N THR A 65 -7.04 26.19 82.00
CA THR A 65 -7.59 27.50 81.61
C THR A 65 -6.92 28.59 82.45
N ALA A 66 -5.73 29.04 82.04
CA ALA A 66 -5.23 30.40 82.29
C ALA A 66 -3.84 30.61 81.65
N SER A 67 -3.75 31.64 80.79
CA SER A 67 -2.55 32.30 80.24
C SER A 67 -1.75 31.59 79.13
N SER A 68 -1.83 32.11 77.90
CA SER A 68 -0.69 32.82 77.30
C SER A 68 -0.99 33.26 75.86
N PRO A 69 -0.71 34.53 75.48
CA PRO A 69 -0.73 34.96 74.08
C PRO A 69 0.23 34.15 73.18
N GLN A 70 1.22 33.47 73.78
CA GLN A 70 2.13 32.56 73.10
C GLN A 70 1.46 31.27 72.63
N ARG A 71 0.52 30.70 73.39
CA ARG A 71 -0.22 29.51 72.96
C ARG A 71 -1.15 29.81 71.79
N SER A 72 -1.78 30.99 71.77
CA SER A 72 -2.56 31.43 70.61
C SER A 72 -1.69 31.71 69.39
N GLN A 73 -0.49 32.28 69.56
CA GLN A 73 0.47 32.47 68.47
C GLN A 73 0.94 31.13 67.89
N LEU A 74 1.26 30.14 68.74
CA LEU A 74 1.66 28.81 68.28
C LEU A 74 0.52 28.09 67.54
N ILE A 75 -0.71 28.18 68.05
CA ILE A 75 -1.89 27.61 67.37
C ILE A 75 -2.10 28.29 66.02
N GLN A 76 -1.91 29.60 65.94
CA GLN A 76 -2.04 30.35 64.70
C GLN A 76 -0.94 29.97 63.70
N GLU A 77 0.31 29.84 64.14
CA GLU A 77 1.44 29.42 63.30
C GLU A 77 1.26 27.99 62.78
N VAL A 78 0.77 27.07 63.62
CA VAL A 78 0.43 25.69 63.21
C VAL A 78 -0.75 25.70 62.25
N ALA A 79 -1.78 26.51 62.48
CA ALA A 79 -2.92 26.63 61.57
C ALA A 79 -2.50 27.19 60.21
N GLU A 80 -1.66 28.22 60.17
CA GLU A 80 -1.08 28.77 58.95
C GLU A 80 -0.27 27.70 58.20
N LYS A 81 0.57 26.94 58.91
CA LYS A 81 1.35 25.85 58.31
C LYS A 81 0.48 24.74 57.73
N VAL A 82 -0.59 24.35 58.43
CA VAL A 82 -1.57 23.36 57.93
C VAL A 82 -2.31 23.88 56.70
N VAL A 83 -2.71 25.14 56.68
CA VAL A 83 -3.38 25.76 55.52
C VAL A 83 -2.43 25.81 54.32
N ILE A 84 -1.16 26.14 54.52
CA ILE A 84 -0.13 26.11 53.47
C ILE A 84 0.05 24.68 52.93
N ASP A 85 0.18 23.68 53.81
CA ASP A 85 0.33 22.28 53.42
C ASP A 85 -0.91 21.75 52.65
N LEU A 86 -2.11 22.13 53.10
CA LEU A 86 -3.36 21.79 52.42
C LEU A 86 -3.44 22.41 51.03
N ASN A 87 -3.09 23.70 50.91
CA ASN A 87 -3.07 24.37 49.62
C ASN A 87 -2.00 23.80 48.69
N GLN A 88 -0.83 23.44 49.21
CA GLN A 88 0.22 22.82 48.41
C GLN A 88 -0.18 21.41 47.94
N LYS A 89 -0.79 20.59 48.81
CA LYS A 89 -1.35 19.29 48.42
C LYS A 89 -2.49 19.44 47.40
N ALA A 90 -3.37 20.42 47.58
CA ALA A 90 -4.45 20.71 46.64
C ALA A 90 -3.91 21.14 45.27
N SER A 91 -2.87 21.99 45.24
CA SER A 91 -2.19 22.39 44.00
C SER A 91 -1.59 21.18 43.27
N ASN A 92 -0.85 20.33 43.99
CA ASN A 92 -0.24 19.13 43.39
C ASN A 92 -1.30 18.16 42.86
N TYR A 93 -2.45 18.03 43.54
CA TYR A 93 -3.57 17.23 43.06
C TYR A 93 -4.20 17.82 41.78
N LEU A 94 -4.34 19.15 41.71
CA LEU A 94 -4.85 19.81 40.51
C LEU A 94 -3.88 19.65 39.33
N ASP A 95 -2.57 19.75 39.56
CA ASP A 95 -1.54 19.56 38.54
C ASP A 95 -1.54 18.12 38.01
N THR A 96 -1.58 17.12 38.90
CA THR A 96 -1.65 15.71 38.51
C THR A 96 -2.95 15.38 37.79
N ARG A 97 -4.07 16.00 38.18
CA ARG A 97 -5.35 15.90 37.46
C ARG A 97 -5.28 16.55 36.07
N GLN A 98 -4.60 17.67 35.92
CA GLN A 98 -4.41 18.30 34.62
C GLN A 98 -3.55 17.43 33.70
N GLN A 99 -2.49 16.81 34.23
CA GLN A 99 -1.65 15.88 33.48
C GLN A 99 -2.43 14.62 33.08
N SER A 100 -3.25 14.05 33.97
CA SER A 100 -4.06 12.86 33.66
C SER A 100 -5.08 13.12 32.54
N LEU A 101 -5.66 14.31 32.49
CA LEU A 101 -6.53 14.72 31.37
C LEU A 101 -5.77 14.80 30.05
N GLN A 102 -4.51 15.26 30.05
CA GLN A 102 -3.67 15.26 28.85
C GLN A 102 -3.36 13.84 28.38
N TYR A 103 -3.05 12.92 29.30
CA TYR A 103 -2.82 11.52 28.97
C TYR A 103 -4.09 10.84 28.44
N LEU A 104 -5.25 11.11 29.04
CA LEU A 104 -6.54 10.61 28.54
C LEU A 104 -6.85 11.12 27.13
N LYS A 105 -6.54 12.38 26.84
CA LYS A 105 -6.69 12.93 25.49
C LYS A 105 -5.78 12.20 24.49
N LYS A 106 -4.50 12.05 24.80
CA LYS A 106 -3.54 11.29 23.97
C LYS A 106 -3.98 9.83 23.76
N LEU A 107 -4.51 9.19 24.81
CA LEU A 107 -5.01 7.82 24.73
C LEU A 107 -6.24 7.72 23.80
N ASN A 108 -7.14 8.69 23.86
CA ASN A 108 -8.31 8.72 22.97
C ASN A 108 -7.89 8.96 21.51
N ASP A 109 -6.95 9.89 21.29
CA ASP A 109 -6.44 10.20 19.95
C ASP A 109 -5.74 8.97 19.33
N THR A 110 -4.88 8.30 20.09
CA THR A 110 -4.22 7.05 19.64
C THR A 110 -5.21 5.91 19.40
N ASN A 111 -6.24 5.75 20.25
CA ASN A 111 -7.28 4.74 20.02
C ASN A 111 -8.09 5.02 18.74
N ARG A 112 -8.35 6.29 18.42
CA ARG A 112 -8.98 6.71 17.15
C ARG A 112 -8.10 6.41 15.93
N GLU A 113 -6.78 6.57 16.06
CA GLU A 113 -5.85 6.20 15.00
C GLU A 113 -5.78 4.68 14.81
N LEU A 114 -5.74 3.92 15.90
CA LEU A 114 -5.68 2.47 15.87
C LEU A 114 -6.95 1.86 15.23
N THR A 115 -8.12 2.38 15.58
CA THR A 115 -9.39 1.97 14.96
C THR A 115 -9.45 2.30 13.45
N LYS A 116 -8.89 3.43 13.03
CA LYS A 116 -8.74 3.75 11.59
C LYS A 116 -7.77 2.79 10.89
N ALA A 117 -6.63 2.50 11.52
CA ALA A 117 -5.63 1.58 10.98
C ALA A 117 -6.20 0.16 10.84
N GLN A 118 -6.96 -0.29 11.84
CA GLN A 118 -7.68 -1.56 11.79
C GLN A 118 -8.68 -1.59 10.62
N GLY A 119 -9.47 -0.54 10.44
CA GLY A 119 -10.40 -0.44 9.31
C GLY A 119 -9.71 -0.40 7.94
N LEU A 120 -8.51 0.15 7.84
CA LEU A 120 -7.68 0.08 6.62
C LEU A 120 -7.14 -1.34 6.40
N LEU A 121 -6.68 -2.00 7.46
CA LEU A 121 -6.14 -3.35 7.38
C LEU A 121 -7.21 -4.36 6.93
N GLU A 122 -8.44 -4.25 7.45
CA GLU A 122 -9.59 -5.06 7.02
C GLU A 122 -9.98 -4.81 5.55
N LYS A 123 -9.82 -3.57 5.05
CA LYS A 123 -10.02 -3.27 3.62
C LYS A 123 -8.96 -3.95 2.76
N HIS A 124 -7.69 -3.82 3.11
CA HIS A 124 -6.61 -4.47 2.39
C HIS A 124 -6.70 -5.99 2.45
N GLU A 125 -7.16 -6.57 3.55
CA GLU A 125 -7.41 -8.00 3.65
C GLU A 125 -8.49 -8.44 2.65
N LYS A 126 -9.57 -7.67 2.51
CA LYS A 126 -10.63 -7.95 1.52
C LYS A 126 -10.10 -7.82 0.09
N GLU A 127 -9.37 -6.74 -0.21
CA GLU A 127 -8.73 -6.54 -1.52
C GLU A 127 -7.79 -7.72 -1.83
N LEU A 128 -6.94 -8.14 -0.89
CA LEU A 128 -6.04 -9.28 -1.10
C LEU A 128 -6.81 -10.57 -1.39
N LYS A 129 -7.90 -10.83 -0.65
CA LYS A 129 -8.76 -12.00 -0.88
C LYS A 129 -9.40 -12.00 -2.26
N GLU A 130 -9.71 -10.84 -2.82
CA GLU A 130 -10.17 -10.71 -4.20
C GLU A 130 -9.04 -11.00 -5.22
N TYR A 131 -7.79 -10.63 -4.91
CA TYR A 131 -6.65 -10.91 -5.80
C TYR A 131 -6.14 -12.37 -5.74
N ILE A 132 -6.23 -13.05 -4.60
CA ILE A 132 -5.76 -14.44 -4.42
C ILE A 132 -6.27 -15.43 -5.49
N PRO A 133 -7.56 -15.49 -5.85
CA PRO A 133 -8.03 -16.41 -6.90
C PRO A 133 -7.41 -16.10 -8.28
N THR A 134 -7.04 -14.84 -8.53
CA THR A 134 -6.39 -14.41 -9.77
C THR A 134 -4.94 -14.88 -9.83
N VAL A 135 -4.20 -14.81 -8.72
CA VAL A 135 -2.78 -15.22 -8.66
C VAL A 135 -2.62 -16.75 -8.68
N GLY A 136 -3.54 -17.49 -8.04
CA GLY A 136 -3.56 -18.96 -8.11
C GLY A 136 -3.77 -19.48 -9.54
N SER A 137 -4.63 -18.81 -10.32
CA SER A 137 -4.82 -19.10 -11.75
C SER A 137 -3.53 -18.90 -12.56
N VAL A 138 -2.81 -17.79 -12.32
CA VAL A 138 -1.54 -17.52 -13.01
C VAL A 138 -0.47 -18.56 -12.66
N GLY A 139 -0.37 -18.99 -11.40
CA GLY A 139 0.55 -20.07 -11.01
C GLY A 139 0.27 -21.38 -11.76
N THR A 140 -1.01 -21.74 -11.92
CA THR A 140 -1.37 -22.94 -12.69
C THR A 140 -1.10 -22.79 -14.20
N LEU A 141 -1.28 -21.59 -14.76
CA LEU A 141 -0.95 -21.29 -16.16
C LEU A 141 0.56 -21.36 -16.41
N ILE A 142 1.38 -20.83 -15.50
CA ILE A 142 2.84 -20.92 -15.57
C ILE A 142 3.29 -22.38 -15.49
N GLN A 143 2.71 -23.16 -14.57
CA GLN A 143 3.01 -24.58 -14.46
C GLN A 143 2.59 -25.39 -15.70
N GLN A 144 1.52 -24.98 -16.39
CA GLN A 144 1.13 -25.55 -17.69
C GLN A 144 2.10 -25.16 -18.83
N LEU A 145 2.81 -24.04 -18.70
CA LEU A 145 3.78 -23.54 -19.67
C LEU A 145 5.19 -24.12 -19.44
N GLU A 146 5.56 -24.47 -18.20
CA GLU A 146 6.87 -25.06 -17.85
C GLU A 146 7.18 -26.39 -18.56
N GLY A 147 6.18 -27.07 -19.13
CA GLY A 147 6.35 -28.33 -19.86
C GLY A 147 6.59 -28.19 -21.37
N ARG A 148 6.57 -26.97 -21.94
CA ARG A 148 6.80 -26.74 -23.37
C ARG A 148 8.26 -26.34 -23.62
N PRO A 149 8.98 -27.02 -24.53
CA PRO A 149 10.36 -26.64 -24.84
C PRO A 149 10.40 -25.32 -25.62
N ASP A 150 11.17 -24.36 -25.11
CA ASP A 150 11.43 -23.05 -25.72
C ASP A 150 12.30 -23.22 -26.99
N THR A 151 11.67 -23.70 -28.05
CA THR A 151 12.29 -23.95 -29.35
C THR A 151 11.62 -23.08 -30.42
N PRO A 152 12.39 -22.58 -31.40
CA PRO A 152 11.86 -21.71 -32.45
C PRO A 152 10.77 -22.40 -33.31
N GLU A 153 10.81 -23.74 -33.38
CA GLU A 153 9.83 -24.56 -34.09
C GLU A 153 8.48 -24.67 -33.36
N GLU A 154 8.46 -24.51 -32.04
CA GLU A 154 7.22 -24.42 -31.27
C GLU A 154 6.66 -22.99 -31.32
N HIS A 155 7.53 -21.98 -31.30
CA HIS A 155 7.14 -20.59 -31.43
C HIS A 155 6.45 -20.28 -32.76
N SER A 156 6.90 -20.89 -33.86
CA SER A 156 6.25 -20.74 -35.17
C SER A 156 4.83 -21.30 -35.20
N LYS A 157 4.49 -22.26 -34.33
CA LYS A 157 3.13 -22.82 -34.20
C LYS A 157 2.24 -21.99 -33.27
N CYS A 158 2.82 -21.14 -32.43
CA CYS A 158 2.07 -20.28 -31.51
C CYS A 158 1.55 -19.01 -32.19
N LEU A 159 2.27 -18.50 -33.18
CA LEU A 159 1.93 -17.28 -33.90
C LEU A 159 1.32 -17.61 -35.27
N ILE A 160 0.02 -17.92 -35.26
CA ILE A 160 -0.72 -18.24 -36.48
C ILE A 160 -1.51 -17.00 -36.94
N PRO A 161 -1.49 -16.68 -38.25
CA PRO A 161 -2.36 -15.65 -38.82
C PRO A 161 -3.84 -15.92 -38.55
N VAL A 162 -4.62 -14.86 -38.29
CA VAL A 162 -6.02 -14.94 -37.81
C VAL A 162 -6.95 -15.57 -38.85
N GLY A 163 -6.62 -15.49 -40.14
CA GLY A 163 -7.43 -16.06 -41.21
C GLY A 163 -6.61 -16.57 -42.39
N ALA A 164 -7.24 -17.42 -43.21
CA ALA A 164 -6.58 -18.08 -44.35
C ALA A 164 -6.03 -17.09 -45.40
N LEU A 165 -6.69 -15.95 -45.62
CA LEU A 165 -6.19 -14.91 -46.53
C LEU A 165 -4.94 -14.19 -45.99
N GLN A 166 -4.86 -13.96 -44.67
CA GLN A 166 -3.67 -13.39 -44.04
C GLN A 166 -2.51 -14.39 -44.03
N ALA A 167 -2.82 -15.68 -43.83
CA ALA A 167 -1.84 -16.76 -43.96
C ALA A 167 -1.25 -16.81 -45.37
N GLN A 168 -2.14 -16.82 -46.38
CA GLN A 168 -1.73 -16.80 -47.77
C GLN A 168 -0.94 -15.53 -48.13
N ALA A 169 -1.31 -14.36 -47.58
CA ALA A 169 -0.55 -13.13 -47.78
C ALA A 169 0.87 -13.25 -47.22
N LEU A 170 1.02 -13.78 -46.00
CA LEU A 170 2.31 -13.98 -45.34
C LEU A 170 3.18 -14.98 -46.10
N ASP A 171 2.61 -16.12 -46.52
CA ASP A 171 3.31 -17.11 -47.33
C ASP A 171 3.81 -16.51 -48.66
N LEU A 172 2.98 -15.71 -49.32
CA LEU A 172 3.35 -15.04 -50.56
C LEU A 172 4.44 -13.97 -50.33
N THR A 173 4.39 -13.22 -49.23
CA THR A 173 5.47 -12.28 -48.86
C THR A 173 6.78 -13.00 -48.60
N ALA A 174 6.75 -14.10 -47.85
CA ALA A 174 7.92 -14.94 -47.61
C ALA A 174 8.49 -15.49 -48.92
N ALA A 175 7.64 -15.97 -49.83
CA ALA A 175 8.05 -16.46 -51.15
C ALA A 175 8.66 -15.36 -52.04
N ILE A 176 8.15 -14.12 -51.97
CA ILE A 176 8.75 -12.98 -52.69
C ILE A 176 10.18 -12.74 -52.20
N HIS A 177 10.39 -12.65 -50.89
CA HIS A 177 11.74 -12.43 -50.35
C HIS A 177 12.68 -13.61 -50.63
N ALA A 178 12.19 -14.85 -50.49
CA ALA A 178 12.98 -16.03 -50.85
C ALA A 178 13.41 -16.03 -52.33
N SER A 179 12.54 -15.56 -53.24
CA SER A 179 12.89 -15.41 -54.66
C SER A 179 13.93 -14.31 -54.91
N GLU A 180 13.89 -13.20 -54.15
CA GLU A 180 14.90 -12.14 -54.23
C GLU A 180 16.27 -12.63 -53.75
N ASP A 181 16.28 -13.40 -52.66
CA ASP A 181 17.51 -14.01 -52.15
C ASP A 181 18.05 -15.07 -53.10
N ALA A 182 17.19 -15.88 -53.73
CA ALA A 182 17.60 -16.83 -54.76
C ALA A 182 18.26 -16.14 -55.95
N LEU A 183 17.71 -15.02 -56.44
CA LEU A 183 18.32 -14.25 -57.53
C LEU A 183 19.70 -13.71 -57.14
N ARG A 184 19.87 -13.20 -55.91
CA ARG A 184 21.18 -12.77 -55.41
C ARG A 184 22.19 -13.92 -55.36
N LEU A 185 21.78 -15.09 -54.87
CA LEU A 185 22.64 -16.27 -54.83
C LEU A 185 23.03 -16.74 -56.24
N LEU A 186 22.14 -16.63 -57.22
CA LEU A 186 22.46 -16.92 -58.62
C LEU A 186 23.46 -15.92 -59.20
N GLU A 187 23.32 -14.64 -58.88
CA GLU A 187 24.29 -13.60 -59.26
C GLU A 187 25.68 -13.87 -58.66
N ASP A 188 25.74 -14.21 -57.38
CA ASP A 188 26.99 -14.57 -56.70
C ASP A 188 27.60 -15.87 -57.24
N GLY A 189 26.76 -16.86 -57.59
CA GLY A 189 27.18 -18.09 -58.26
C GLY A 189 27.78 -17.86 -59.64
N LEU A 190 27.23 -16.90 -60.41
CA LEU A 190 27.79 -16.50 -61.70
C LEU A 190 29.12 -15.74 -61.53
N ARG A 191 29.19 -14.81 -60.57
CA ARG A 191 30.40 -14.03 -60.28
C ARG A 191 31.56 -14.90 -59.78
N SER A 192 31.24 -15.98 -59.06
CA SER A 192 32.22 -16.94 -58.54
C SER A 192 32.55 -18.07 -59.53
N GLU A 193 32.06 -17.99 -60.79
CA GLU A 193 32.24 -18.98 -61.85
C GLU A 193 31.75 -20.40 -61.49
N GLN A 194 30.89 -20.53 -60.47
CA GLN A 194 30.27 -21.80 -60.08
C GLN A 194 29.08 -22.16 -60.98
N LEU A 195 28.54 -21.19 -61.70
CA LEU A 195 27.38 -21.32 -62.58
C LEU A 195 27.71 -20.81 -63.99
N GLY A 196 27.41 -21.62 -65.01
CA GLY A 196 27.57 -21.21 -66.40
C GLY A 196 26.55 -20.15 -66.83
N CYS A 197 26.91 -19.29 -67.79
CA CYS A 197 26.03 -18.21 -68.27
C CYS A 197 24.67 -18.72 -68.77
N ASP A 198 24.65 -19.83 -69.51
CA ASP A 198 23.42 -20.40 -70.06
C ASP A 198 22.49 -20.94 -68.96
N ASP A 199 23.06 -21.50 -67.89
CA ASP A 199 22.29 -22.03 -66.77
C ASP A 199 21.81 -20.92 -65.85
N TYR A 200 22.60 -19.86 -65.67
CA TYR A 200 22.18 -18.63 -65.00
C TYR A 200 20.95 -18.01 -65.68
N VAL A 201 20.98 -17.83 -67.00
CA VAL A 201 19.86 -17.21 -67.73
C VAL A 201 18.58 -18.06 -67.60
N LYS A 202 18.70 -19.40 -67.63
CA LYS A 202 17.56 -20.30 -67.42
C LYS A 202 16.98 -20.16 -66.02
N LEU A 203 17.83 -20.28 -64.98
CA LEU A 203 17.41 -20.24 -63.58
C LEU A 203 16.83 -18.88 -63.18
N VAL A 204 17.45 -17.77 -63.61
CA VAL A 204 16.89 -16.42 -63.43
C VAL A 204 15.55 -16.27 -64.17
N GLY A 205 15.44 -16.86 -65.36
CA GLY A 205 14.19 -16.90 -66.11
C GLY A 205 13.06 -17.66 -65.38
N ASP A 206 13.39 -18.80 -64.76
CA ASP A 206 12.45 -19.58 -63.96
C ASP A 206 12.02 -18.85 -62.68
N VAL A 207 12.99 -18.39 -61.87
CA VAL A 207 12.72 -17.64 -60.64
C VAL A 207 12.00 -16.33 -60.93
N GLY A 208 12.33 -15.64 -62.01
CA GLY A 208 11.65 -14.42 -62.44
C GLY A 208 10.18 -14.66 -62.82
N ARG A 209 9.88 -15.78 -63.49
CA ARG A 209 8.49 -16.18 -63.78
C ARG A 209 7.71 -16.48 -62.51
N GLU A 210 8.28 -17.24 -61.58
CA GLU A 210 7.66 -17.54 -60.30
C GLU A 210 7.44 -16.28 -59.46
N GLN A 211 8.44 -15.39 -59.39
CA GLN A 211 8.33 -14.11 -58.69
C GLN A 211 7.22 -13.23 -59.27
N PHE A 212 7.06 -13.19 -60.60
CA PHE A 212 5.97 -12.46 -61.24
C PHE A 212 4.59 -13.01 -60.80
N VAL A 213 4.40 -14.33 -60.82
CA VAL A 213 3.15 -14.97 -60.41
C VAL A 213 2.89 -14.73 -58.92
N THR A 214 3.88 -14.87 -58.07
CA THR A 214 3.77 -14.66 -56.62
C THR A 214 3.42 -13.21 -56.29
N ARG A 215 4.09 -12.22 -56.91
CA ARG A 215 3.77 -10.79 -56.72
C ARG A 215 2.37 -10.44 -57.24
N PHE A 216 1.96 -11.05 -58.36
CA PHE A 216 0.62 -10.86 -58.91
C PHE A 216 -0.47 -11.41 -57.97
N LEU A 217 -0.28 -12.62 -57.44
CA LEU A 217 -1.19 -13.22 -56.47
C LEU A 217 -1.22 -12.43 -55.17
N TRP A 218 -0.05 -12.00 -54.67
CA TRP A 218 0.05 -11.18 -53.47
C TRP A 218 -0.76 -9.89 -53.60
N ARG A 219 -0.63 -9.19 -54.73
CA ARG A 219 -1.43 -7.98 -54.99
C ARG A 219 -2.92 -8.25 -54.94
N ARG A 220 -3.38 -9.34 -55.57
CA ARG A 220 -4.80 -9.75 -55.53
C ARG A 220 -5.29 -10.14 -54.13
N VAL A 221 -4.44 -10.75 -53.32
CA VAL A 221 -4.76 -11.10 -51.92
C VAL A 221 -4.83 -9.83 -51.08
N MET A 222 -3.89 -8.90 -51.24
CA MET A 222 -3.88 -7.61 -50.55
C MET A 222 -5.06 -6.73 -50.94
N ASP A 223 -5.44 -6.67 -52.22
CA ASP A 223 -6.63 -5.94 -52.69
C ASP A 223 -7.93 -6.48 -52.05
N ARG A 224 -7.94 -7.75 -51.61
CA ARG A 224 -9.07 -8.37 -50.88
C ARG A 224 -8.95 -8.24 -49.36
N LEU A 225 -7.74 -7.95 -48.86
CA LEU A 225 -7.45 -7.72 -47.45
C LEU A 225 -7.74 -6.26 -47.07
N GLU A 226 -7.48 -5.34 -48.00
CA GLU A 226 -7.94 -3.95 -47.97
C GLU A 226 -9.46 -3.96 -48.20
N PRO A 227 -10.28 -3.50 -47.23
CA PRO A 227 -11.71 -3.40 -47.47
C PRO A 227 -11.93 -2.34 -48.56
N ALA A 228 -12.59 -2.73 -49.64
CA ALA A 228 -13.08 -1.82 -50.66
C ALA A 228 -13.93 -0.71 -50.00
N GLY A 229 -13.38 0.51 -49.96
CA GLY A 229 -14.07 1.72 -49.55
C GLY A 229 -13.98 2.02 -48.05
N GLY A 230 -13.57 3.25 -47.76
CA GLY A 230 -13.55 3.80 -46.41
C GLY A 230 -14.87 3.61 -45.67
N ALA A 231 -14.83 2.74 -44.67
CA ALA A 231 -15.70 2.76 -43.53
C ALA A 231 -14.94 2.10 -42.38
N SER A 232 -14.61 2.92 -41.38
CA SER A 232 -14.20 2.48 -40.05
C SER A 232 -15.06 1.32 -39.58
N THR A 233 -14.56 0.10 -39.76
CA THR A 233 -15.11 -1.13 -39.18
C THR A 233 -14.03 -1.89 -38.42
N ALA A 234 -12.99 -1.17 -37.96
CA ALA A 234 -12.16 -1.58 -36.83
C ALA A 234 -12.90 -1.48 -35.46
N SER A 235 -14.22 -1.31 -35.45
CA SER A 235 -14.99 -1.03 -34.22
C SER A 235 -16.01 -2.10 -33.81
N MET A 236 -16.18 -3.23 -34.50
CA MET A 236 -17.31 -4.14 -34.21
C MET A 236 -16.99 -5.63 -33.96
N LEU A 237 -15.74 -6.09 -33.99
CA LEU A 237 -15.40 -7.48 -33.63
C LEU A 237 -14.12 -7.58 -32.78
N ARG A 238 -14.01 -6.72 -31.77
CA ARG A 238 -13.15 -7.00 -30.62
C ARG A 238 -14.00 -7.82 -29.64
N PRO A 239 -13.57 -9.02 -29.21
CA PRO A 239 -14.15 -9.63 -28.02
C PRO A 239 -14.04 -8.60 -26.89
N GLN A 240 -15.17 -8.20 -26.32
CA GLN A 240 -15.17 -7.44 -25.07
C GLN A 240 -14.52 -8.31 -24.02
N ALA A 241 -13.21 -8.12 -23.83
CA ALA A 241 -12.60 -8.37 -22.53
C ALA A 241 -13.41 -7.54 -21.51
N PRO A 242 -13.70 -8.09 -20.32
CA PRO A 242 -14.42 -7.38 -19.28
C PRO A 242 -13.76 -6.00 -19.09
N GLN A 243 -14.58 -4.96 -19.25
CA GLN A 243 -14.15 -3.57 -19.10
C GLN A 243 -13.70 -3.37 -17.66
N VAL A 244 -12.40 -3.49 -17.45
CA VAL A 244 -11.71 -2.78 -16.37
C VAL A 244 -11.81 -1.31 -16.76
N PRO A 245 -12.49 -0.45 -15.98
CA PRO A 245 -12.41 0.99 -16.23
C PRO A 245 -10.95 1.37 -16.00
N HIS A 246 -10.41 2.23 -16.86
CA HIS A 246 -9.14 2.98 -16.79
C HIS A 246 -8.39 2.90 -18.12
N SER A 247 -8.96 3.54 -19.15
CA SER A 247 -8.11 4.20 -20.14
C SER A 247 -7.24 5.20 -19.37
N ARG A 248 -5.97 4.84 -19.13
CA ARG A 248 -4.95 5.85 -18.81
C ARG A 248 -5.00 6.85 -19.96
N PRO A 249 -5.38 8.12 -19.73
CA PRO A 249 -5.33 9.13 -20.77
C PRO A 249 -3.91 9.17 -21.33
N SER A 250 -3.79 9.31 -22.65
CA SER A 250 -2.49 9.56 -23.27
C SER A 250 -1.83 10.77 -22.59
N GLY A 251 -0.49 10.81 -22.54
CA GLY A 251 0.22 11.88 -21.82
C GLY A 251 -0.22 13.29 -22.25
N CYS A 252 -0.55 13.47 -23.53
CA CYS A 252 -1.15 14.69 -24.07
C CYS A 252 -2.54 14.99 -23.48
N GLU A 253 -3.44 14.00 -23.44
CA GLU A 253 -4.80 14.19 -22.91
C GLU A 253 -4.78 14.54 -21.41
N ALA A 254 -3.86 13.93 -20.65
CA ALA A 254 -3.71 14.22 -19.22
C ALA A 254 -3.25 15.67 -18.96
N LEU A 255 -2.33 16.19 -19.78
CA LEU A 255 -1.84 17.56 -19.65
C LEU A 255 -2.83 18.59 -20.19
N MET A 256 -3.53 18.28 -21.29
CA MET A 256 -4.57 19.17 -21.81
C MET A 256 -5.78 19.28 -20.88
N GLN A 257 -6.08 18.24 -20.10
CA GLN A 257 -7.13 18.27 -19.08
C GLN A 257 -6.72 19.11 -17.86
N GLU A 258 -5.44 19.15 -17.51
CA GLU A 258 -4.90 19.93 -16.39
C GLU A 258 -4.60 21.40 -16.75
N PHE A 259 -4.29 21.68 -18.02
CA PHE A 259 -3.99 23.01 -18.54
C PHE A 259 -4.84 23.31 -19.78
N PRO A 260 -6.15 23.58 -19.62
CA PRO A 260 -7.06 23.82 -20.74
C PRO A 260 -6.73 25.10 -21.54
N ASP A 261 -5.98 26.03 -20.94
CA ASP A 261 -5.56 27.28 -21.57
C ASP A 261 -4.27 27.14 -22.41
N ALA A 262 -3.61 25.98 -22.37
CA ALA A 262 -2.37 25.75 -23.10
C ALA A 262 -2.66 25.27 -24.53
N PRO A 263 -2.04 25.87 -25.57
CA PRO A 263 -2.19 25.41 -26.94
C PRO A 263 -1.61 24.00 -27.11
N PRO A 264 -2.24 23.14 -27.94
CA PRO A 264 -1.87 21.73 -28.08
C PRO A 264 -0.44 21.52 -28.58
N ASP A 265 0.08 22.48 -29.36
CA ASP A 265 1.46 22.45 -29.87
C ASP A 265 2.49 22.59 -28.74
N VAL A 266 2.20 23.41 -27.72
CA VAL A 266 3.09 23.60 -26.56
C VAL A 266 3.07 22.37 -25.65
N VAL A 267 1.92 21.69 -25.52
CA VAL A 267 1.80 20.44 -24.76
C VAL A 267 2.60 19.31 -25.43
N ALA A 268 2.54 19.21 -26.76
CA ALA A 268 3.30 18.24 -27.53
C ALA A 268 4.83 18.50 -27.45
N ASP A 269 5.25 19.77 -27.54
CA ASP A 269 6.65 20.14 -27.44
C ASP A 269 7.23 19.91 -26.04
N VAL A 270 6.46 20.17 -24.98
CA VAL A 270 6.88 19.91 -23.60
C VAL A 270 6.96 18.41 -23.30
N LEU A 271 6.03 17.60 -23.81
CA LEU A 271 6.11 16.14 -23.70
C LEU A 271 7.30 15.56 -24.46
N ARG A 272 7.58 16.11 -25.64
CA ARG A 272 8.74 15.71 -26.45
C ARG A 272 10.07 16.09 -25.80
N ASN A 273 10.13 17.26 -25.16
CA ASN A 273 11.30 17.71 -24.40
C ASN A 273 11.48 16.95 -23.07
N ALA A 274 10.40 16.40 -22.51
CA ALA A 274 10.39 15.61 -21.29
C ALA A 274 10.51 14.09 -21.53
N ASN A 275 10.79 13.64 -22.76
CA ASN A 275 10.85 12.22 -23.14
C ASN A 275 9.62 11.41 -22.67
N ASP A 276 8.42 11.94 -22.90
CA ASP A 276 7.14 11.34 -22.49
C ASP A 276 6.96 11.15 -20.97
N ASP A 277 7.81 11.74 -20.13
CA ASP A 277 7.62 11.75 -18.67
C ASP A 277 6.60 12.82 -18.25
N LEU A 278 5.42 12.34 -17.85
CA LEU A 278 4.30 13.18 -17.40
C LEU A 278 4.60 14.03 -16.16
N THR A 279 5.49 13.57 -15.27
CA THR A 279 5.79 14.29 -14.03
C THR A 279 6.65 15.52 -14.31
N MET A 280 7.64 15.37 -15.18
CA MET A 280 8.50 16.44 -15.66
C MET A 280 7.76 17.39 -16.61
N ALA A 281 6.90 16.87 -17.47
CA ALA A 281 6.05 17.70 -18.33
C ALA A 281 5.08 18.56 -17.50
N ARG A 282 4.49 18.02 -16.42
CA ARG A 282 3.64 18.80 -15.49
C ARG A 282 4.40 19.91 -14.78
N THR A 283 5.63 19.69 -14.33
CA THR A 283 6.41 20.73 -13.64
C THR A 283 6.84 21.84 -14.61
N GLN A 284 7.17 21.49 -15.85
CA GLN A 284 7.48 22.46 -16.90
C GLN A 284 6.24 23.26 -17.34
N MET A 285 5.09 22.61 -17.52
CA MET A 285 3.82 23.29 -17.82
C MET A 285 3.41 24.24 -16.68
N LYS A 286 3.58 23.84 -15.41
CA LYS A 286 3.35 24.75 -14.27
C LYS A 286 4.32 25.93 -14.25
N ALA A 287 5.55 25.78 -14.72
CA ALA A 287 6.49 26.90 -14.78
C ALA A 287 6.17 27.89 -15.92
N LEU A 288 5.52 27.43 -16.99
CA LEU A 288 5.15 28.24 -18.15
C LEU A 288 3.80 28.95 -17.98
N PHE A 289 2.89 28.38 -17.18
CA PHE A 289 1.51 28.85 -17.01
C PHE A 289 1.15 29.24 -15.55
N ALA A 290 2.13 29.36 -14.64
CA ALA A 290 1.96 30.03 -13.34
C ALA A 290 2.23 31.53 -13.44
#